data_AF-A0A9E4I8K1-F1
#
_entry.id   AF-A0A9E4I8K1-F1
#
_cell.length_a   1.000
_cell.length_b   1.000
_cell.length_c   1.000
_cell.angle_alpha   90.00
_cell.angle_beta   90.00
_cell.angle_gamma   90.00
#
_symmetry.space_group_name_H-M   'P 1'
#
loop_
_entity.id
_entity.type
_entity.pdbx_description
1 polymer ?
#
loop_
_entity_poly.entity_id
_entity_poly.type
_entity_poly.pdbx_seq_one_letter_code
_entity_poly.pdbx_strand_id
1 'polypeptide(L)'
;MKVNAKDKATGRFKSRVNGALVEAVAKAKRDRNLTQSQIADQMGIEESTLSRILNGQRNLTLKTIGDACWVLGMCPDIIFTEAQQECLDRADHPAVRTDMRRQTDEPPRSTECNFPNGLH
;
A
#
# COMPACT_ATOMS: atom_id res chain seq x y z
N MET A 1 -18.86 12.46 -11.65
CA MET A 1 -17.57 12.11 -12.32
C MET A 1 -17.35 10.61 -12.13
N LYS A 2 -17.27 9.79 -13.18
CA LYS A 2 -17.02 8.34 -13.04
C LYS A 2 -15.54 8.14 -12.74
N VAL A 3 -15.19 7.90 -11.48
CA VAL A 3 -13.81 7.56 -11.09
C VAL A 3 -13.55 6.11 -11.50
N ASN A 4 -12.58 5.87 -12.37
CA ASN A 4 -12.18 4.54 -12.81
C ASN A 4 -11.55 3.78 -11.62
N ALA A 5 -11.76 2.46 -11.53
CA ALA A 5 -11.13 1.59 -10.54
C ALA A 5 -9.60 1.78 -10.46
N LYS A 6 -8.95 1.97 -11.62
CA LYS A 6 -7.51 2.29 -11.72
C LYS A 6 -7.15 3.58 -10.97
N ASP A 7 -7.97 4.62 -11.12
CA ASP A 7 -7.73 5.92 -10.48
C ASP A 7 -7.96 5.84 -8.97
N LYS A 8 -8.94 5.04 -8.52
CA LYS A 8 -9.14 4.75 -7.09
C LYS A 8 -7.94 4.02 -6.49
N ALA A 9 -7.45 2.97 -7.15
CA ALA A 9 -6.29 2.20 -6.69
C ALA A 9 -5.04 3.09 -6.61
N THR A 10 -4.81 3.90 -7.65
CA THR A 10 -3.70 4.88 -7.70
C THR A 10 -3.82 5.92 -6.59
N GLY A 11 -5.01 6.47 -6.36
CA GLY A 11 -5.27 7.44 -5.29
C GLY A 11 -5.01 6.88 -3.90
N ARG A 12 -5.41 5.62 -3.64
CA ARG A 12 -5.15 4.94 -2.37
C ARG A 12 -3.66 4.72 -2.10
N PHE A 13 -2.92 4.29 -3.11
CA PHE A 13 -1.47 4.17 -2.99
C PHE A 13 -0.82 5.52 -2.65
N LYS A 14 -1.16 6.58 -3.41
CA LYS A 14 -0.65 7.93 -3.13
C LYS A 14 -1.00 8.41 -1.72
N SER A 15 -2.24 8.17 -1.27
CA SER A 15 -2.68 8.57 0.07
C SER A 15 -1.91 7.85 1.19
N ARG A 16 -1.68 6.54 1.05
CA ARG A 16 -0.86 5.77 2.00
C ARG A 16 0.57 6.30 2.08
N VAL A 17 1.20 6.50 0.93
CA VAL A 17 2.59 7.01 0.87
C VAL A 17 2.68 8.42 1.47
N ASN A 18 1.71 9.30 1.15
CA ASN A 18 1.68 10.64 1.72
C ASN A 18 1.49 10.62 3.24
N GLY A 19 0.60 9.76 3.76
CA GLY A 19 0.40 9.59 5.20
C GLY A 19 1.68 9.14 5.92
N ALA A 20 2.36 8.13 5.36
CA ALA A 20 3.64 7.66 5.91
C ALA A 20 4.72 8.76 5.90
N LEU A 21 4.79 9.56 4.84
CA LEU A 21 5.74 10.67 4.75
C LEU A 21 5.43 11.78 5.78
N VAL A 22 4.15 12.15 5.92
CA VAL A 22 3.71 13.15 6.92
C VAL A 22 4.04 12.68 8.33
N GLU A 23 3.81 11.40 8.64
CA GLU A 23 4.15 10.82 9.94
C GLU A 23 5.66 10.82 10.18
N ALA A 24 6.46 10.46 9.17
CA ALA A 24 7.92 10.50 9.25
C ALA A 24 8.44 11.91 9.53
N VAL A 25 7.90 12.92 8.84
CA VAL A 25 8.21 14.33 9.08
C VAL A 25 7.80 14.73 10.50
N ALA A 26 6.57 14.42 10.92
CA ALA A 26 6.08 14.76 12.26
C ALA A 26 6.92 14.11 13.37
N LYS A 27 7.38 12.88 13.17
CA LYS A 27 8.30 12.19 14.08
C LYS A 27 9.65 12.92 14.14
N ALA A 28 10.24 13.26 13.01
CA ALA A 28 11.52 13.98 12.99
C ALA A 28 11.44 15.38 13.62
N LYS A 29 10.31 16.09 13.44
CA LYS A 29 10.07 17.38 14.12
C LYS A 29 10.06 17.22 15.65
N ARG A 30 9.45 16.14 16.16
CA ARG A 30 9.39 15.85 17.60
C ARG A 30 10.74 15.39 18.17
N ASP A 31 11.40 14.46 17.47
CA ASP A 31 12.59 13.78 17.99
C ASP A 31 13.86 14.64 17.84
N ARG A 32 13.91 15.52 16.82
CA ARG A 32 15.12 16.26 16.42
C ARG A 32 14.93 17.78 16.41
N ASN A 33 13.78 18.30 16.82
CA ASN A 33 13.42 19.73 16.78
C ASN A 33 13.64 20.38 15.40
N LEU A 34 13.51 19.62 14.32
CA LEU A 34 13.62 20.14 12.96
C LEU A 34 12.34 20.91 12.59
N THR A 35 12.48 22.06 11.92
CA THR A 35 11.36 22.82 11.35
C THR A 35 11.07 22.38 9.91
N GLN A 36 9.90 22.75 9.38
CA GLN A 36 9.59 22.46 7.97
C GLN A 36 10.51 23.23 7.01
N SER A 37 10.81 24.50 7.30
CA SER A 37 11.83 25.26 6.58
C SER A 37 13.19 24.55 6.58
N GLN A 38 13.70 24.08 7.72
CA GLN A 38 14.99 23.38 7.75
C GLN A 38 15.01 22.08 6.93
N ILE A 39 13.90 21.34 6.91
CA ILE A 39 13.77 20.14 6.08
C ILE A 39 13.74 20.53 4.60
N ALA A 40 13.00 21.59 4.25
CA ALA A 40 12.91 22.10 2.89
C ALA A 40 14.28 22.61 2.38
N ASP A 41 15.01 23.33 3.21
CA ASP A 41 16.35 23.85 2.92
C ASP A 41 17.34 22.69 2.65
N GLN A 42 17.30 21.64 3.48
CA GLN A 42 18.14 20.45 3.27
C GLN A 42 17.74 19.64 2.04
N MET A 43 16.46 19.67 1.65
CA MET A 43 15.97 19.10 0.40
C MET A 43 16.27 19.99 -0.82
N GLY A 44 16.69 21.24 -0.63
CA GLY A 44 16.88 22.23 -1.70
C GLY A 44 15.57 22.68 -2.36
N ILE A 45 14.47 22.75 -1.62
CA ILE A 45 13.16 23.18 -2.11
C ILE A 45 12.58 24.29 -1.22
N GLU A 46 11.61 25.03 -1.76
CA GLU A 46 10.83 26.00 -0.99
C GLU A 46 9.99 25.33 0.11
N GLU A 47 9.92 25.92 1.30
CA GLU A 47 9.06 25.45 2.39
C GLU A 47 7.59 25.34 1.94
N SER A 48 7.13 26.31 1.14
CA SER A 48 5.78 26.30 0.56
C SER A 48 5.55 25.09 -0.36
N THR A 49 6.59 24.62 -1.05
CA THR A 49 6.55 23.42 -1.88
C THR A 49 6.45 22.18 -1.00
N LEU A 50 7.24 22.08 0.06
CA LEU A 50 7.15 20.99 1.04
C LEU A 50 5.76 20.92 1.68
N SER A 51 5.20 22.06 2.11
CA SER A 51 3.85 22.14 2.68
C SER A 51 2.78 21.65 1.71
N ARG A 52 2.81 22.08 0.45
CA ARG A 52 1.88 21.60 -0.60
C ARG A 52 2.00 20.11 -0.87
N ILE A 53 3.21 19.56 -0.82
CA ILE A 53 3.45 18.12 -0.96
C ILE A 53 2.79 17.37 0.20
N LEU A 54 3.07 17.77 1.45
CA LEU A 54 2.53 17.11 2.65
C LEU A 54 1.00 17.20 2.73
N ASN A 55 0.42 18.30 2.27
CA ASN A 55 -1.03 18.49 2.20
C ASN A 55 -1.69 17.78 1.00
N GLY A 56 -0.95 17.02 0.20
CA GLY A 56 -1.47 16.29 -0.97
C GLY A 56 -1.90 17.21 -2.13
N GLN A 57 -1.53 18.49 -2.10
CA GLN A 57 -1.88 19.48 -3.13
C GLN A 57 -0.91 19.44 -4.32
N ARG A 58 0.23 18.77 -4.20
CA ARG A 58 1.22 18.58 -5.27
C ARG A 58 1.47 17.09 -5.52
N ASN A 59 1.76 16.73 -6.77
CA ASN A 59 2.13 15.37 -7.11
C ASN A 59 3.43 14.97 -6.39
N LEU A 60 3.31 14.00 -5.48
CA LEU A 60 4.45 13.41 -4.78
C LEU A 60 5.24 12.55 -5.77
N THR A 61 6.51 12.89 -6.02
CA THR A 61 7.38 12.10 -6.88
C THR A 61 8.25 11.17 -6.04
N LEU A 62 8.73 10.06 -6.63
CA LEU A 62 9.70 9.18 -5.98
C LEU A 62 10.96 9.93 -5.57
N LYS A 63 11.40 10.92 -6.37
CA LYS A 63 12.51 11.81 -6.02
C LYS A 63 12.23 12.55 -4.71
N THR A 64 11.08 13.20 -4.60
CA THR A 64 10.70 13.94 -3.39
C THR A 64 10.67 13.06 -2.14
N ILE A 65 10.19 11.82 -2.28
CA ILE A 65 10.18 10.84 -1.18
C ILE A 65 11.61 10.49 -0.79
N GLY A 66 12.47 10.16 -1.76
CA GLY A 66 13.87 9.84 -1.51
C GLY A 66 14.63 10.98 -0.83
N ASP A 67 14.49 12.20 -1.35
CA ASP A 67 15.12 13.40 -0.79
C ASP A 67 14.65 13.64 0.65
N ALA A 68 13.34 13.55 0.90
CA ALA A 68 12.79 13.72 2.24
C ALA A 68 13.30 12.63 3.19
N CYS A 69 13.24 11.36 2.80
CA CYS A 69 13.75 10.26 3.63
C CYS A 69 15.25 10.43 3.93
N TRP A 70 16.06 10.87 2.96
CA TRP A 70 17.48 11.14 3.18
C TRP A 70 17.71 12.20 4.27
N VAL A 71 17.04 13.35 4.17
CA VAL A 71 17.09 14.42 5.19
C VAL A 71 16.60 13.92 6.56
N LEU A 72 15.59 13.07 6.55
CA LEU A 72 15.07 12.43 7.75
C LEU A 72 15.95 11.26 8.25
N GLY A 73 17.08 10.94 7.61
CA GLY A 73 17.94 9.82 8.00
C GLY A 73 17.21 8.46 7.96
N MET A 74 16.30 8.31 7.00
CA MET A 74 15.51 7.11 6.77
C MET A 74 15.84 6.53 5.39
N CYS A 75 15.79 5.21 5.26
CA CYS A 75 15.91 4.53 3.97
C CYS A 75 14.51 4.02 3.57
N PRO A 76 13.88 4.59 2.52
CA PRO A 76 12.61 4.10 2.05
C PRO A 76 12.82 2.78 1.32
N ASP A 77 12.02 1.77 1.64
CA ASP A 77 11.98 0.49 0.93
C ASP A 77 10.59 0.25 0.34
N ILE A 78 10.54 -0.40 -0.82
CA ILE A 78 9.29 -0.69 -1.53
C ILE A 78 9.22 -2.19 -1.76
N ILE A 79 8.34 -2.83 -1.00
CA ILE A 79 8.03 -4.25 -1.15
C ILE A 79 6.77 -4.37 -1.99
N PHE A 80 6.86 -5.08 -3.11
CA PHE A 80 5.70 -5.47 -3.91
C PHE A 80 5.15 -6.77 -3.36
N THR A 81 3.83 -6.81 -3.12
CA THR A 81 3.13 -7.99 -2.64
C THR A 81 1.99 -8.29 -3.59
N GLU A 82 1.66 -9.57 -3.75
CA GLU A 82 0.47 -9.97 -4.49
C GLU A 82 -0.79 -9.36 -3.85
N ALA A 83 -1.70 -8.89 -4.70
CA ALA A 83 -2.92 -8.28 -4.22
C ALA A 83 -3.83 -9.36 -3.62
N GLN A 84 -3.99 -9.37 -2.30
CA GLN A 84 -4.98 -10.21 -1.62
C GLN A 84 -6.39 -9.77 -2.02
N GLN A 85 -7.32 -10.74 -2.21
CA GLN A 85 -8.71 -10.50 -2.66
C GLN A 85 -9.41 -9.32 -1.97
N GLU A 86 -9.21 -9.13 -0.66
CA GLU A 86 -9.85 -8.04 0.11
C GLU A 86 -9.47 -6.62 -0.37
N CYS A 87 -8.26 -6.44 -0.89
CA CYS A 87 -7.80 -5.17 -1.46
C CYS A 87 -8.34 -4.95 -2.88
N LEU A 88 -8.55 -6.04 -3.63
CA LEU A 88 -9.15 -6.02 -4.95
C LEU A 88 -10.65 -5.70 -4.89
N ASP A 89 -11.35 -6.23 -3.88
CA ASP A 89 -12.78 -6.01 -3.64
C ASP A 89 -13.09 -4.56 -3.28
N ARG A 90 -12.27 -3.94 -2.43
CA ARG A 90 -12.45 -2.51 -2.09
C ARG A 90 -12.08 -1.57 -3.24
N ALA A 91 -11.33 -2.03 -4.24
CA ALA A 91 -10.75 -1.19 -5.30
C ALA A 91 -11.46 -1.29 -6.67
N ASP A 92 -12.55 -2.05 -6.80
CA ASP A 92 -13.22 -2.35 -8.08
C ASP A 92 -12.25 -2.93 -9.14
N HIS A 93 -11.23 -3.70 -8.73
CA HIS A 93 -10.15 -4.10 -9.63
C HIS A 93 -10.62 -5.14 -10.68
N PRO A 94 -10.35 -4.97 -12.00
CA PRO A 94 -10.78 -5.91 -13.05
C PRO A 94 -10.29 -7.36 -12.88
N ALA A 95 -9.22 -7.62 -12.12
CA ALA A 95 -8.71 -8.97 -11.86
C ALA A 95 -9.67 -9.84 -11.04
N VAL A 96 -10.59 -9.23 -10.27
CA VAL A 96 -11.58 -9.97 -9.46
C VAL A 96 -12.62 -10.69 -10.32
N ARG A 97 -12.88 -10.19 -11.54
CA ARG A 97 -13.96 -10.73 -12.38
C ARG A 97 -13.65 -12.08 -13.00
N THR A 98 -12.38 -12.45 -13.10
CA THR A 98 -11.96 -13.59 -13.95
C THR A 98 -11.99 -14.93 -13.21
N ASP A 99 -12.00 -14.95 -11.87
CA ASP A 99 -11.74 -16.18 -11.10
C ASP A 99 -12.98 -16.97 -10.64
N MET A 100 -14.20 -16.53 -10.95
CA MET A 100 -15.42 -17.16 -10.43
C MET A 100 -15.85 -18.46 -11.16
N ARG A 101 -15.01 -19.05 -12.04
CA ARG A 101 -15.36 -20.26 -12.83
C ARG A 101 -14.46 -21.50 -12.59
N ARG A 102 -13.77 -21.62 -11.45
CA ARG A 102 -12.91 -22.80 -11.19
C ARG A 102 -13.06 -23.46 -9.81
N GLN A 103 -14.21 -23.37 -9.17
CA GLN A 103 -14.47 -24.18 -7.95
C GLN A 103 -15.90 -24.72 -7.92
N THR A 104 -16.21 -25.61 -8.88
CA THR A 104 -17.19 -26.68 -8.67
C THR A 104 -16.69 -27.88 -9.46
N ASP A 105 -15.83 -28.71 -8.84
CA ASP A 105 -15.73 -30.14 -9.11
C ASP A 105 -14.56 -30.72 -8.30
N GLU A 106 -14.83 -31.07 -7.05
CA GLU A 106 -14.14 -32.20 -6.44
C GLU A 106 -15.06 -32.85 -5.39
N PRO A 107 -15.63 -34.04 -5.65
CA PRO A 107 -16.35 -34.78 -4.63
C PRO A 107 -15.35 -35.30 -3.59
N PRO A 108 -15.63 -35.21 -2.28
CA PRO A 108 -14.72 -35.72 -1.27
C PRO A 108 -14.59 -37.25 -1.41
N ARG A 109 -13.40 -37.70 -1.79
CA ARG A 109 -12.95 -39.06 -1.53
C ARG A 109 -12.79 -39.21 -0.03
N SER A 110 -13.55 -40.09 0.58
CA SER A 110 -13.10 -40.77 1.80
C SER A 110 -13.42 -42.25 1.72
N THR A 111 -12.32 -42.97 1.77
CA THR A 111 -12.13 -44.40 1.81
C THR A 111 -12.56 -44.94 3.17
N GLU A 112 -13.44 -45.94 3.23
CA GLU A 112 -13.36 -47.00 4.23
C GLU A 112 -13.84 -48.32 3.60
N CYS A 113 -12.87 -49.08 3.06
CA CYS A 113 -13.07 -50.52 2.82
C CYS A 113 -13.13 -51.21 4.18
N ASN A 114 -14.33 -51.53 4.65
CA ASN A 114 -14.53 -52.41 5.79
C ASN A 114 -14.64 -53.86 5.28
N PHE A 115 -13.56 -54.63 5.39
CA PHE A 115 -13.58 -56.07 5.10
C PHE A 115 -13.99 -56.86 6.36
N PRO A 116 -14.83 -57.91 6.24
CA PRO A 116 -15.36 -58.65 7.37
C PRO A 116 -14.41 -59.78 7.78
N ASN A 117 -14.27 -60.01 9.08
CA ASN A 117 -13.83 -61.26 9.72
C ASN A 117 -14.32 -61.15 11.18
N GLY A 118 -15.26 -61.92 11.74
CA GLY A 118 -15.68 -63.29 11.50
C GLY A 118 -15.51 -64.03 12.84
N LEU A 119 -16.60 -64.38 13.55
CA LEU A 119 -16.66 -65.44 14.59
C LEU A 119 -18.07 -65.48 15.24
N HIS A 120 -18.92 -66.37 14.73
CA HIS A 120 -19.64 -67.38 15.51
C HIS A 120 -20.10 -68.50 14.55
#